data_AF-A0A8E2EP61-F1
#
_entry.id   AF-A0A8E2EP61-F1
#
_cell.length_a   1.000
_cell.length_b   1.000
_cell.length_c   1.000
_cell.angle_alpha   90.00
_cell.angle_beta   90.00
_cell.angle_gamma   90.00
#
_symmetry.space_group_name_H-M   'P 1'
#
loop_
_entity.id
_entity.type
_entity.pdbx_description
1 polymer ?
#
loop_
_entity_poly.entity_id
_entity_poly.type
_entity_poly.pdbx_seq_one_letter_code
_entity_poly.pdbx_strand_id
1 'polypeptide(L)'
;MAQTVDQKLLKRTKFPPEFSQKVDMEKVNVEVMKKWIAGKISEILGSEDDVVIELCFNLLENSRFPDIKTLQIQLTGFLEKETASFCKELWTLCLSAQANPQGVPKELLEAKKLELIQEKVTLLLF
;
A
#
# COMPACT_ATOMS: atom_id res chain seq x y z
N MET A 1 -7.16 -24.53 10.40
CA MET A 1 -5.74 -24.69 10.78
C MET A 1 -4.85 -23.81 9.90
N ALA A 2 -5.07 -22.48 9.84
CA ALA A 2 -4.36 -21.59 8.93
C ALA A 2 -3.01 -21.06 9.48
N GLN A 3 -2.78 -21.13 10.79
CA GLN A 3 -1.69 -20.39 11.45
C GLN A 3 -0.26 -20.94 11.25
N THR A 4 -0.08 -22.15 10.69
CA THR A 4 1.25 -22.79 10.58
C THR A 4 2.03 -22.38 9.33
N VAL A 5 1.34 -21.97 8.26
CA VAL A 5 1.98 -21.47 7.03
C VAL A 5 2.50 -20.04 7.24
N ASP A 6 1.74 -19.19 7.93
CA ASP A 6 2.14 -17.82 8.25
C ASP A 6 3.44 -17.79 9.06
N GLN A 7 3.57 -18.65 10.07
CA GLN A 7 4.80 -18.71 10.88
C GLN A 7 6.04 -19.20 10.11
N LYS A 8 5.88 -20.10 9.14
CA LYS A 8 7.00 -20.58 8.31
C LYS A 8 7.45 -19.51 7.32
N LEU A 9 6.50 -18.80 6.71
CA LEU A 9 6.79 -17.67 5.84
C LEU A 9 7.40 -16.52 6.64
N LEU A 10 6.93 -16.23 7.86
CA LEU A 10 7.53 -15.20 8.74
C LEU A 10 9.01 -15.47 9.04
N LYS A 11 9.43 -16.73 9.14
CA LYS A 11 10.84 -17.05 9.38
C LYS A 11 11.70 -16.98 8.11
N ARG A 12 11.10 -17.05 6.92
CA ARG A 12 11.82 -17.08 5.63
C ARG A 12 11.86 -15.71 4.95
N THR A 13 10.85 -14.87 5.22
CA THR A 13 10.72 -13.54 4.64
C THR A 13 11.62 -12.55 5.37
N LYS A 14 12.42 -11.79 4.60
CA LYS A 14 13.23 -10.69 5.16
C LYS A 14 12.32 -9.50 5.43
N PHE A 15 12.30 -9.07 6.70
CA PHE A 15 11.61 -7.86 7.12
C PHE A 15 12.60 -6.69 7.21
N PRO A 16 12.51 -5.67 6.35
CA PRO A 16 13.23 -4.41 6.53
C PRO A 16 12.86 -3.72 7.87
N PRO A 17 13.77 -2.88 8.42
CA PRO A 17 13.58 -2.20 9.69
C PRO A 17 12.44 -1.17 9.68
N GLU A 18 12.05 -0.67 8.51
CA GLU A 18 10.91 0.25 8.33
C GLU A 18 9.59 -0.34 8.87
N PHE A 19 9.45 -1.66 8.84
CA PHE A 19 8.30 -2.38 9.40
C PHE A 19 8.19 -2.34 10.92
N SER A 20 9.21 -1.81 11.60
CA SER A 20 9.16 -1.60 13.04
C SER A 20 8.43 -0.30 13.42
N GLN A 21 8.23 0.62 12.48
CA GLN A 21 7.41 1.82 12.74
C GLN A 21 5.95 1.47 12.69
N LYS A 22 5.16 1.90 13.66
CA LYS A 22 3.71 1.71 13.65
C LYS A 22 3.03 2.79 12.81
N VAL A 23 2.10 2.36 11.97
CA VAL A 23 1.20 3.24 11.22
C VAL A 23 -0.15 3.27 11.91
N ASP A 24 -0.69 4.47 12.14
CA ASP A 24 -2.04 4.65 12.67
C ASP A 24 -3.03 4.96 11.53
N MET A 25 -3.87 3.98 11.18
CA MET A 25 -4.77 4.10 10.03
C MET A 25 -5.93 5.05 10.24
N GLU A 26 -6.24 5.43 11.48
CA GLU A 26 -7.20 6.53 11.72
C GLU A 26 -6.66 7.89 11.27
N LYS A 27 -5.34 8.01 11.11
CA LYS A 27 -4.70 9.22 10.58
C LYS A 27 -4.39 9.11 9.10
N VAL A 28 -4.67 7.99 8.44
CA VAL A 28 -4.36 7.75 7.04
C VAL A 28 -5.66 7.66 6.25
N ASN A 29 -5.70 8.30 5.10
CA ASN A 29 -6.86 8.24 4.22
C ASN A 29 -6.86 6.91 3.45
N VAL A 30 -7.70 5.97 3.89
CA VAL A 30 -7.86 4.64 3.29
C VAL A 30 -8.36 4.68 1.85
N GLU A 31 -9.16 5.67 1.46
CA GLU A 31 -9.65 5.79 0.07
C GLU A 31 -8.49 6.06 -0.90
N VAL A 32 -7.57 6.92 -0.47
CA VAL A 32 -6.37 7.28 -1.22
C VAL A 32 -5.41 6.10 -1.29
N MET A 33 -5.21 5.40 -0.17
CA MET A 33 -4.39 4.17 -0.14
C MET A 33 -4.99 3.08 -1.03
N LYS A 34 -6.31 2.90 -1.03
CA LYS A 34 -7.00 1.93 -1.89
C LYS A 34 -6.73 2.18 -3.37
N LYS A 35 -6.85 3.44 -3.81
CA LYS A 35 -6.53 3.82 -5.20
C LYS A 35 -5.07 3.55 -5.55
N TRP A 36 -4.14 3.85 -4.65
CA TRP A 36 -2.72 3.58 -4.88
C TRP A 36 -2.41 2.09 -4.95
N ILE A 37 -2.96 1.30 -4.02
CA ILE A 37 -2.82 -0.16 -4.00
C ILE A 37 -3.33 -0.75 -5.31
N ALA A 38 -4.52 -0.36 -5.78
CA ALA A 38 -5.06 -0.84 -7.05
C ALA A 38 -4.14 -0.54 -8.23
N GLY A 39 -3.66 0.70 -8.34
CA GLY A 39 -2.72 1.09 -9.40
C GLY A 39 -1.39 0.34 -9.32
N LYS A 40 -0.85 0.17 -8.12
CA LYS A 40 0.44 -0.50 -7.91
C LYS A 40 0.35 -2.02 -8.11
N ILE A 41 -0.75 -2.66 -7.70
CA ILE A 41 -1.03 -4.07 -8.00
C ILE A 41 -1.14 -4.26 -9.51
N SER A 42 -1.88 -3.39 -10.20
CA SER A 42 -2.01 -3.41 -11.67
C SER A 42 -0.65 -3.24 -12.36
N GLU A 43 0.21 -2.36 -11.85
CA GLU A 43 1.57 -2.17 -12.36
C GLU A 43 2.46 -3.41 -12.17
N ILE A 44 2.36 -4.08 -11.02
CA ILE A 44 3.20 -5.23 -10.71
C ILE A 44 2.74 -6.50 -11.43
N LEU A 45 1.43 -6.79 -11.40
CA LEU A 45 0.84 -7.99 -12.01
C LEU A 45 0.55 -7.80 -13.51
N GLY A 46 0.54 -6.56 -14.00
CA GLY A 46 0.07 -6.22 -15.35
C GLY A 46 -1.44 -6.38 -15.51
N SER A 47 -2.18 -6.55 -14.41
CA SER A 47 -3.63 -6.74 -14.36
C SER A 47 -4.16 -6.34 -12.99
N GLU A 48 -5.34 -5.73 -12.95
CA GLU A 48 -6.03 -5.42 -11.70
C GLU A 48 -6.58 -6.71 -11.09
N ASP A 49 -5.97 -7.15 -9.99
CA ASP A 49 -6.43 -8.30 -9.24
C ASP A 49 -7.26 -7.83 -8.03
N ASP A 50 -8.58 -7.74 -8.23
CA ASP A 50 -9.54 -7.28 -7.22
C ASP A 50 -9.42 -8.07 -5.91
N VAL A 51 -9.06 -9.36 -5.97
CA VAL A 51 -8.87 -10.20 -4.77
C VAL A 51 -7.71 -9.68 -3.92
N VAL A 52 -6.60 -9.29 -4.54
CA VAL A 52 -5.42 -8.77 -3.83
C VAL A 52 -5.67 -7.37 -3.27
N ILE A 53 -6.39 -6.55 -4.04
CA ILE A 53 -6.81 -5.21 -3.63
C ILE A 53 -7.75 -5.29 -2.42
N GLU A 54 -8.77 -6.15 -2.50
CA GLU A 54 -9.72 -6.37 -1.42
C GLU A 54 -9.03 -6.94 -0.18
N LEU A 55 -8.09 -7.87 -0.34
CA LEU A 55 -7.30 -8.41 0.76
C LEU A 55 -6.47 -7.33 1.47
N CYS A 56 -5.76 -6.48 0.71
CA CYS A 56 -5.04 -5.34 1.29
C CYS A 56 -6.00 -4.42 2.03
N PHE A 57 -7.11 -4.06 1.39
CA PHE A 57 -8.08 -3.14 1.94
C PHE A 57 -8.70 -3.70 3.23
N ASN A 58 -9.06 -4.98 3.25
CA ASN A 58 -9.59 -5.66 4.42
C ASN A 58 -8.56 -5.68 5.55
N LEU A 59 -7.27 -5.96 5.27
CA LEU A 59 -6.22 -5.90 6.30
C LEU A 59 -6.00 -4.50 6.89
N LEU A 60 -6.18 -3.46 6.06
CA LEU A 60 -6.06 -2.07 6.46
C LEU A 60 -7.30 -1.59 7.25
N GLU A 61 -8.50 -2.02 6.86
CA GLU A 61 -9.75 -1.62 7.52
C GLU A 61 -10.01 -2.42 8.81
N ASN A 62 -9.57 -3.68 8.87
CA ASN A 62 -9.80 -4.57 10.01
C ASN A 62 -8.96 -4.18 11.25
N SER A 63 -7.87 -3.41 11.05
CA SER A 63 -6.96 -3.08 12.15
C SER A 63 -6.49 -1.62 12.09
N ARG A 64 -6.72 -0.87 13.18
CA ARG A 64 -6.23 0.51 13.36
C ARG A 64 -4.70 0.59 13.28
N PHE A 65 -4.03 -0.48 13.72
CA PHE A 65 -2.59 -0.68 13.55
C PHE A 65 -2.39 -1.94 12.71
N PRO A 66 -2.30 -1.83 11.38
CA PRO A 66 -2.08 -2.96 10.50
C PRO A 66 -0.71 -3.58 10.77
N ASP A 67 -0.66 -4.90 10.85
CA ASP A 67 0.61 -5.62 10.94
C ASP A 67 1.19 -5.81 9.54
N ILE A 68 2.15 -4.96 9.18
CA ILE A 68 2.86 -5.03 7.90
C ILE A 68 3.53 -6.39 7.66
N LYS A 69 3.88 -7.12 8.73
CA LYS A 69 4.37 -8.51 8.64
C LYS A 69 3.30 -9.43 8.07
N THR A 70 2.07 -9.36 8.57
CA THR A 70 0.94 -10.16 8.08
C THR A 70 0.60 -9.75 6.66
N LEU A 71 0.57 -8.44 6.37
CA LEU A 71 0.34 -7.92 5.03
C LEU A 71 1.36 -8.46 4.03
N GLN A 72 2.65 -8.43 4.37
CA GLN A 72 3.71 -8.96 3.51
C GLN A 72 3.59 -10.46 3.30
N ILE A 73 3.19 -11.24 4.31
CA ILE A 73 3.01 -12.70 4.18
C ILE A 73 1.87 -13.02 3.23
N GLN A 74 0.73 -12.36 3.44
CA GLN A 74 -0.46 -12.52 2.61
C GLN A 74 -0.17 -12.13 1.17
N LEU A 75 0.47 -10.96 0.98
CA LEU A 75 0.87 -10.49 -0.34
C LEU A 75 1.99 -11.31 -0.97
N THR A 76 2.85 -11.96 -0.19
CA THR A 76 3.89 -12.87 -0.70
C THR A 76 3.27 -14.06 -1.43
N GLY A 77 2.05 -14.47 -1.06
CA GLY A 77 1.31 -15.49 -1.79
C GLY A 77 0.88 -15.06 -3.20
N PHE A 78 0.85 -13.76 -3.50
CA PHE A 78 0.42 -13.19 -4.78
C PHE A 78 1.58 -12.59 -5.57
N LEU A 79 2.34 -11.69 -4.94
CA LEU A 79 3.39 -10.89 -5.55
C LEU A 79 4.78 -11.54 -5.42
N GLU A 80 4.92 -12.59 -4.61
CA GLU A 80 6.15 -13.33 -4.31
C GLU A 80 7.37 -12.42 -4.10
N LYS A 81 8.18 -12.23 -5.15
CA LYS A 81 9.41 -11.44 -5.19
C LYS A 81 9.20 -9.93 -5.16
N GLU A 82 8.09 -9.44 -5.72
CA GLU A 82 7.77 -8.00 -5.77
C GLU A 82 7.13 -7.50 -4.46
N THR A 83 6.66 -8.42 -3.62
CA THR A 83 6.01 -8.13 -2.34
C THR A 83 6.84 -7.24 -1.43
N ALA A 84 8.16 -7.47 -1.37
CA ALA A 84 9.04 -6.72 -0.48
C ALA A 84 9.10 -5.25 -0.88
N SER A 85 9.20 -4.96 -2.19
CA SER A 85 9.19 -3.60 -2.74
C SER A 85 7.83 -2.94 -2.50
N PHE A 86 6.74 -3.66 -2.82
CA PHE A 86 5.37 -3.16 -2.64
C PHE A 86 5.08 -2.81 -1.17
N CYS A 87 5.36 -3.72 -0.23
CA CYS A 87 5.12 -3.47 1.20
C CYS A 87 5.95 -2.29 1.72
N LYS A 88 7.18 -2.13 1.22
CA LYS A 88 8.05 -1.02 1.61
C LYS A 88 7.47 0.33 1.15
N GLU A 89 7.05 0.43 -0.11
CA GLU A 89 6.41 1.64 -0.65
C GLU A 89 5.09 1.93 0.09
N LEU A 90 4.23 0.92 0.24
CA LEU A 90 2.96 1.06 0.95
C LEU A 90 3.17 1.58 2.37
N TRP A 91 4.14 1.02 3.10
CA TRP A 91 4.44 1.43 4.46
C TRP A 91 5.00 2.85 4.53
N THR A 92 5.88 3.21 3.60
CA THR A 92 6.44 4.56 3.48
C THR A 92 5.35 5.60 3.23
N LEU A 93 4.40 5.28 2.34
CA LEU A 93 3.23 6.12 2.07
C LEU A 93 2.37 6.26 3.30
N CYS A 94 2.02 5.16 3.96
CA CYS A 94 1.27 5.17 5.22
C CYS A 94 1.94 6.04 6.30
N LEU A 95 3.27 5.94 6.45
CA LEU A 95 4.04 6.76 7.39
C LEU A 95 4.03 8.25 7.01
N SER A 96 4.18 8.56 5.72
CA SER A 96 4.04 9.92 5.21
C SER A 96 2.63 10.46 5.39
N ALA A 97 1.61 9.62 5.21
CA ALA A 97 0.21 9.98 5.35
C ALA A 97 -0.12 10.34 6.80
N GLN A 98 0.27 9.50 7.78
CA GLN A 98 0.02 9.81 9.20
C GLN A 98 0.78 11.04 9.70
N ALA A 99 1.91 11.38 9.04
CA ALA A 99 2.70 12.58 9.34
C ALA A 99 2.04 13.85 8.78
N ASN A 100 1.10 13.72 7.84
CA ASN A 100 0.31 14.83 7.32
C ASN A 100 -1.03 14.93 8.07
N PRO A 101 -1.46 16.13 8.47
CA PRO A 101 -2.73 16.31 9.19
C PRO A 101 -3.98 15.98 8.34
N GLN A 102 -3.85 15.92 7.01
CA GLN A 102 -4.92 15.47 6.11
C GLN A 102 -4.96 13.94 5.93
N GLY A 103 -3.97 13.21 6.45
CA GLY A 103 -3.87 11.77 6.24
C GLY A 103 -3.56 11.34 4.81
N VAL A 104 -3.04 12.26 3.98
CA VAL A 104 -2.70 12.00 2.59
C VAL A 104 -1.17 11.97 2.45
N PRO A 105 -0.58 10.92 1.85
CA PRO A 105 0.86 10.90 1.64
C PRO A 105 1.26 11.94 0.59
N LYS A 106 2.40 12.60 0.84
CA LYS A 106 2.94 13.62 -0.08
C LYS A 106 3.18 13.10 -1.48
N GLU A 107 3.66 11.87 -1.63
CA GLU A 107 3.86 11.24 -2.94
C GLU A 107 2.56 11.17 -3.76
N LEU A 108 1.43 10.83 -3.14
CA LEU A 108 0.14 10.82 -3.84
C LEU A 108 -0.38 12.22 -4.12
N LEU A 109 -0.13 13.16 -3.20
CA LEU A 109 -0.44 14.57 -3.42
C LEU A 109 0.35 15.13 -4.61
N GLU A 110 1.63 14.79 -4.72
CA GLU A 110 2.49 15.17 -5.85
C GLU A 110 2.05 14.50 -7.15
N ALA A 111 1.75 13.20 -7.13
CA ALA A 111 1.23 12.48 -8.30
C ALA A 111 -0.07 13.13 -8.83
N LYS A 112 -1.04 13.41 -7.96
CA LYS A 112 -2.29 14.09 -8.34
C LYS A 112 -2.07 15.52 -8.82
N LYS A 113 -1.14 16.24 -8.20
CA LYS A 113 -0.80 17.61 -8.61
C LYS A 113 -0.16 17.62 -10.00
N LEU A 114 0.66 16.62 -10.34
CA LEU A 114 1.26 16.46 -11.66
C LEU A 114 0.19 16.18 -12.74
N GLU A 115 -0.77 15.29 -12.46
CA GLU A 115 -1.87 14.99 -13.39
C GLU A 115 -2.76 16.21 -13.65
N LEU A 116 -3.12 16.97 -12.62
CA LEU A 116 -3.95 18.18 -12.75
C LEU A 116 -3.28 19.29 -13.58
N ILE A 117 -1.95 19.40 -13.51
CA ILE A 117 -1.19 20.33 -14.35
C ILE A 117 -1.20 19.84 -15.79
N GLN A 118 -1.13 18.52 -16.02
CA GLN A 118 -1.14 17.94 -17.36
C GLN A 118 -2.52 18.08 -18.03
N GLU A 119 -3.62 17.81 -17.31
CA GLU A 119 -4.99 17.98 -17.82
C GLU A 119 -5.30 19.44 -18.18
N LYS A 120 -4.85 20.40 -17.36
CA LYS A 120 -5.03 21.83 -17.66
C LYS A 120 -4.26 22.29 -18.89
N VAL A 121 -3.11 21.69 -19.20
CA VAL A 121 -2.31 22.04 -20.38
C VAL A 121 -2.95 21.47 -21.65
N THR A 122 -3.53 20.27 -21.60
CA THR A 122 -4.26 19.71 -22.74
C THR A 122 -5.53 20.50 -23.06
N LEU A 123 -6.29 20.97 -22.06
CA LEU A 123 -7.50 21.80 -22.28
C LEU A 123 -7.21 23.23 -22.80
N LEU A 124 -5.99 23.74 -22.64
CA LEU A 124 -5.59 25.07 -23.14
C LEU A 124 -4.98 25.02 -24.56
N LEU A 125 -4.75 23.83 -25.11
CA LEU A 125 -4.20 23.62 -26.44
C LEU A 125 -5.25 23.26 -27.51
N PHE A 126 -6.54 23.24 -27.15
CA PHE A 126 -7.68 23.08 -28.06
C PHE A 126 -8.48 24.38 -28.20
#